data_AF-A0AAD7JR98-F1
#
_entry.id   AF-A0AAD7JR98-F1
#
_cell.length_a   1.000
_cell.length_b   1.000
_cell.length_c   1.000
_cell.angle_alpha   90.00
_cell.angle_beta   90.00
_cell.angle_gamma   90.00
#
_symmetry.space_group_name_H-M   'P 1'
#
loop_
_entity.id
_entity.type
_entity.pdbx_description
1 polymer ?
#
loop_
_entity_poly.entity_id
_entity_poly.type
_entity_poly.pdbx_seq_one_letter_code
_entity_poly.pdbx_strand_id
1 'polypeptide(L)'
;SLLNFRSSWEGFIDSLMREWKTLNIISVLLLSLVLFCPTFPIDAAAHPITRTSALFSLVCAIMSLLYGCIYIIRFGTMRKMHKASSFANEAQKTTTSIWWNIWVLLAMPAIWLSWSIITFLTCIMSFIWLSGSVQDSISPLVSTRDALGPRIGLTCVFSLGLIYFILIVKTFHRYG
;
A
#
# COMPACT_ATOMS: atom_id res chain seq x y z
N SER A 1 -14.71 35.82 -7.55
CA SER A 1 -13.33 35.41 -7.17
C SER A 1 -13.29 34.57 -5.90
N LEU A 2 -14.06 34.87 -4.84
CA LEU A 2 -14.04 34.08 -3.58
C LEU A 2 -14.95 32.83 -3.59
N LEU A 3 -16.14 32.89 -4.19
CA LEU A 3 -17.07 31.75 -4.25
C LEU A 3 -16.49 30.56 -5.04
N ASN A 4 -15.82 30.83 -6.16
CA ASN A 4 -15.16 29.80 -6.96
C ASN A 4 -14.01 29.15 -6.18
N PHE A 5 -13.20 29.94 -5.47
CA PHE A 5 -12.13 29.40 -4.62
C PHE A 5 -12.67 28.49 -3.51
N ARG A 6 -13.78 28.89 -2.88
CA ARG A 6 -14.46 28.06 -1.87
C ARG A 6 -14.93 26.72 -2.45
N SER A 7 -15.60 26.76 -3.60
CA SER A 7 -16.12 25.55 -4.26
C SER A 7 -14.97 24.62 -4.69
N SER A 8 -13.90 25.16 -5.27
CA SER A 8 -12.70 24.37 -5.61
C SER A 8 -12.02 23.78 -4.39
N TRP A 9 -11.94 24.52 -3.27
CA TRP A 9 -11.37 24.01 -2.02
C TRP A 9 -12.21 22.89 -1.41
N GLU A 10 -13.53 23.08 -1.32
CA GLU A 10 -14.45 22.06 -0.83
C GLU A 10 -14.36 20.79 -1.71
N GLY A 11 -14.28 20.94 -3.04
CA GLY A 11 -14.08 19.83 -3.97
C GLY A 11 -12.73 19.11 -3.83
N PHE A 12 -11.66 19.85 -3.58
CA PHE A 12 -10.32 19.28 -3.32
C PHE A 12 -10.33 18.44 -2.03
N ILE A 13 -10.85 18.99 -0.93
CA ILE A 13 -10.97 18.28 0.35
C ILE A 13 -11.86 17.05 0.21
N ASP A 14 -12.99 17.15 -0.50
CA ASP A 14 -13.89 16.02 -0.72
C ASP A 14 -13.25 14.92 -1.60
N SER A 15 -12.32 15.26 -2.50
CA SER A 15 -11.56 14.28 -3.28
C SER A 15 -10.51 13.57 -2.40
N LEU A 16 -9.72 14.32 -1.64
CA LEU A 16 -8.74 13.75 -0.70
C LEU A 16 -9.38 12.85 0.35
N MET A 17 -10.50 13.29 0.91
CA MET A 17 -11.25 12.47 1.88
C MET A 17 -11.76 11.17 1.26
N ARG A 18 -12.17 11.19 -0.01
CA ARG A 18 -12.58 9.97 -0.74
C ARG A 18 -11.38 9.05 -0.96
N GLU A 19 -10.26 9.58 -1.42
CA GLU A 19 -9.02 8.82 -1.62
C GLU A 19 -8.54 8.16 -0.32
N TRP A 20 -8.42 8.92 0.77
CA TRP A 20 -7.97 8.37 2.05
C TRP A 20 -8.95 7.35 2.64
N LYS A 21 -10.27 7.51 2.46
CA LYS A 21 -11.25 6.48 2.86
C LYS A 21 -11.00 5.17 2.11
N THR A 22 -10.80 5.25 0.80
CA THR A 22 -10.49 4.08 -0.03
C THR A 22 -9.17 3.43 0.41
N LEU A 23 -8.12 4.21 0.67
CA LEU A 23 -6.83 3.69 1.15
C LEU A 23 -6.95 3.00 2.51
N ASN A 24 -7.78 3.50 3.43
CA ASN A 24 -8.04 2.84 4.70
C ASN A 24 -8.79 1.51 4.53
N ILE A 25 -9.78 1.44 3.64
CA ILE A 25 -10.47 0.19 3.32
C ILE A 25 -9.46 -0.83 2.79
N ILE A 26 -8.59 -0.43 1.85
CA ILE A 26 -7.54 -1.30 1.32
C ILE A 26 -6.57 -1.74 2.43
N SER A 27 -6.19 -0.84 3.35
CA SER A 27 -5.31 -1.16 4.48
C SER A 27 -5.94 -2.23 5.39
N VAL A 28 -7.23 -2.14 5.71
CA VAL A 28 -7.95 -3.14 6.52
C VAL A 28 -8.06 -4.48 5.80
N LEU A 29 -8.37 -4.46 4.49
CA LEU A 29 -8.40 -5.67 3.67
C LEU A 29 -7.02 -6.35 3.63
N LEU A 30 -5.95 -5.57 3.47
CA LEU A 30 -4.58 -6.07 3.47
C LEU A 30 -4.20 -6.66 4.84
N LEU A 31 -4.55 -5.99 5.94
CA LEU A 31 -4.36 -6.53 7.30
C LEU A 31 -5.04 -7.89 7.47
N SER A 32 -6.28 -8.00 6.99
CA SER A 32 -7.06 -9.25 7.08
C SER A 32 -6.40 -10.37 6.30
N LEU A 33 -5.91 -10.05 5.10
CA LEU A 33 -5.23 -11.00 4.22
C LEU A 33 -3.87 -11.44 4.78
N VAL A 34 -3.10 -10.52 5.36
CA VAL A 34 -1.80 -10.83 5.99
C VAL A 34 -1.98 -11.72 7.22
N LEU A 35 -3.04 -11.50 8.02
CA LEU A 35 -3.37 -12.33 9.18
C LEU A 35 -3.86 -13.73 8.79
N PHE A 36 -4.52 -13.87 7.63
CA PHE A 36 -4.96 -15.16 7.12
C PHE A 36 -3.82 -15.97 6.48
N CYS A 37 -2.86 -15.33 5.82
CA CYS A 37 -1.74 -16.01 5.14
C CYS A 37 -0.97 -17.05 6.01
N PRO A 38 -0.63 -16.79 7.28
CA PRO A 38 0.10 -17.74 8.13
C PRO A 38 -0.74 -18.87 8.71
N THR A 39 -2.07 -18.92 8.48
CA THR A 39 -2.90 -20.06 8.91
C THR A 39 -2.84 -21.24 7.95
N PHE A 40 -2.21 -21.06 6.78
CA PHE A 40 -1.81 -22.15 5.88
C PHE A 40 -0.72 -23.04 6.52
N PRO A 41 -0.63 -24.34 6.16
CA PRO A 41 0.00 -25.37 6.97
C PRO A 41 1.43 -25.07 7.47
N ILE A 42 1.67 -25.62 8.66
CA ILE A 42 2.48 -25.09 9.76
C ILE A 42 4.00 -25.14 9.51
N ASP A 43 4.45 -25.91 8.51
CA ASP A 43 5.89 -26.04 8.19
C ASP A 43 6.48 -24.84 7.42
N ALA A 44 5.66 -24.08 6.69
CA ALA A 44 6.13 -22.89 5.97
C ALA A 44 6.28 -21.65 6.88
N ALA A 45 5.62 -21.64 8.04
CA ALA A 45 5.64 -20.53 9.01
C ALA A 45 6.91 -20.51 9.88
N ALA A 46 7.70 -21.59 9.89
CA ALA A 46 8.96 -21.68 10.61
C ALA A 46 10.09 -20.85 9.97
N HIS A 47 9.92 -20.47 8.69
CA HIS A 47 10.98 -19.77 7.97
C HIS A 47 11.03 -18.27 8.31
N PRO A 48 12.21 -17.73 8.66
CA PRO A 48 12.34 -16.38 9.19
C PRO A 48 11.97 -15.29 8.18
N ILE A 49 12.10 -15.54 6.87
CA ILE A 49 11.83 -14.56 5.81
C ILE A 49 10.34 -14.28 5.67
N THR A 50 9.50 -15.33 5.62
CA THR A 50 8.04 -15.19 5.54
C THR A 50 7.48 -14.48 6.78
N ARG A 51 7.99 -14.85 7.97
CA ARG A 51 7.57 -14.22 9.22
C ARG A 51 7.95 -12.74 9.31
N THR A 52 9.19 -12.39 8.98
CA THR A 52 9.68 -11.00 9.07
C THR A 52 9.02 -10.09 8.03
N SER A 53 8.82 -10.57 6.80
CA SER A 53 8.12 -9.81 5.75
C SER A 53 6.63 -9.61 6.08
N ALA A 54 5.95 -10.60 6.65
CA ALA A 54 4.56 -10.45 7.13
C ALA A 54 4.44 -9.42 8.25
N LEU A 55 5.33 -9.47 9.25
CA LEU A 55 5.36 -8.48 10.34
C LEU A 55 5.63 -7.07 9.82
N PHE A 56 6.56 -6.91 8.89
CA PHE A 56 6.84 -5.61 8.29
C PHE A 56 5.64 -5.07 7.52
N SER A 57 4.94 -5.94 6.77
CA SER A 57 3.71 -5.57 6.06
C SER A 57 2.61 -5.13 7.02
N LEU A 58 2.41 -5.86 8.13
CA LEU A 58 1.45 -5.50 9.19
C LEU A 58 1.75 -4.13 9.80
N VAL A 59 3.01 -3.89 10.17
CA VAL A 59 3.42 -2.60 10.76
C VAL A 59 3.15 -1.47 9.77
N CYS A 60 3.51 -1.64 8.49
CA CYS A 60 3.27 -0.62 7.47
C CYS A 60 1.76 -0.39 7.22
N ALA A 61 0.94 -1.44 7.22
CA ALA A 61 -0.51 -1.31 7.05
C ALA A 61 -1.18 -0.62 8.24
N ILE A 62 -0.76 -0.91 9.47
CA ILE A 62 -1.24 -0.23 10.68
C ILE A 62 -0.85 1.26 10.62
N MET A 63 0.38 1.57 10.24
CA MET A 63 0.83 2.97 10.10
C MET A 63 0.01 3.72 9.03
N SER A 64 -0.20 3.11 7.85
CA SER A 64 -1.08 3.66 6.81
C SER A 64 -2.49 3.95 7.33
N LEU A 65 -3.09 2.99 8.04
CA LEU A 65 -4.44 3.10 8.61
C LEU A 65 -4.53 4.21 9.66
N LEU A 66 -3.55 4.33 10.55
CA LEU A 66 -3.50 5.37 11.57
C LEU A 66 -3.41 6.76 10.94
N TYR A 67 -2.49 6.95 9.98
CA TYR A 67 -2.35 8.22 9.28
C TYR A 67 -3.62 8.56 8.48
N GLY A 68 -4.19 7.60 7.75
CA GLY A 68 -5.43 7.77 7.02
C GLY A 68 -6.60 8.17 7.92
N CYS A 69 -6.77 7.52 9.08
CA CYS A 69 -7.83 7.86 10.05
C CYS A 69 -7.65 9.27 10.62
N ILE A 70 -6.43 9.60 11.07
CA ILE A 70 -6.12 10.92 11.64
C ILE A 70 -6.38 12.02 10.59
N TYR A 71 -5.99 11.78 9.33
CA TYR A 71 -6.16 12.76 8.26
C TYR A 71 -7.61 12.96 7.89
N ILE A 72 -8.41 11.89 7.79
CA ILE A 72 -9.86 12.02 7.54
C ILE A 72 -10.53 12.85 8.64
N ILE A 73 -10.22 12.60 9.91
CA ILE A 73 -10.81 13.33 11.03
C ILE A 73 -10.37 14.80 10.99
N ARG A 74 -9.06 15.06 10.83
CA ARG A 74 -8.51 16.41 10.90
C ARG A 74 -8.93 17.26 9.69
N PHE A 75 -8.79 16.74 8.48
CA PHE A 75 -9.17 17.44 7.25
C PHE A 75 -10.69 17.55 7.08
N GLY A 76 -11.48 16.62 7.64
CA GLY A 76 -12.94 16.76 7.72
C GLY A 76 -13.38 18.05 8.43
N THR A 77 -12.58 18.54 9.39
CA THR A 77 -12.83 19.82 10.08
C THR A 77 -12.28 21.05 9.34
N MET A 78 -11.49 20.88 8.27
CA MET A 78 -10.82 21.97 7.52
C MET A 78 -11.60 22.47 6.30
N ARG A 79 -12.88 22.08 6.15
CA ARG A 79 -13.77 22.61 5.09
C ARG A 79 -14.01 24.13 5.18
N LYS A 80 -13.70 24.77 6.31
CA LYS A 80 -13.89 26.22 6.52
C LYS A 80 -12.88 27.05 5.72
N MET A 81 -13.37 28.06 5.00
CA MET A 81 -12.62 28.92 4.07
C MET A 81 -11.44 29.69 4.71
N HIS A 82 -11.53 30.08 5.99
CA HIS A 82 -10.41 30.71 6.71
C HIS A 82 -9.21 29.76 6.88
N LYS A 83 -9.45 28.45 6.98
CA LYS A 83 -8.36 27.46 7.04
C LYS A 83 -7.80 27.17 5.65
N ALA A 84 -8.60 27.30 4.60
CA ALA A 84 -8.18 27.16 3.20
C ALA A 84 -7.14 28.21 2.80
N SER A 85 -7.37 29.48 3.16
CA SER A 85 -6.41 30.56 2.84
C SER A 85 -5.09 30.41 3.62
N SER A 86 -5.16 30.03 4.89
CA SER A 86 -3.96 29.75 5.70
C SER A 86 -3.21 28.53 5.15
N PHE A 87 -3.92 27.46 4.78
CA PHE A 87 -3.31 26.26 4.18
C PHE A 87 -2.68 26.55 2.82
N ALA A 88 -3.32 27.35 1.97
CA ALA A 88 -2.77 27.74 0.67
C ALA A 88 -1.50 28.60 0.82
N ASN A 89 -1.50 29.53 1.79
CA ASN A 89 -0.33 30.35 2.10
C ASN A 89 0.82 29.50 2.68
N GLU A 90 0.49 28.54 3.55
CA GLU A 90 1.47 27.59 4.11
C GLU A 90 2.02 26.65 3.04
N ALA A 91 1.18 26.19 2.09
CA ALA A 91 1.59 25.35 0.97
C ALA A 91 2.56 26.07 0.05
N GLN A 92 2.39 27.39 -0.15
CA GLN A 92 3.27 28.19 -0.98
C GLN A 92 4.63 28.44 -0.31
N LYS A 93 4.65 28.65 1.02
CA LYS A 93 5.89 28.86 1.80
C LYS A 93 6.68 27.57 2.03
N THR A 94 6.00 26.46 2.26
CA THR A 94 6.62 25.17 2.65
C THR A 94 7.23 24.40 1.48
N THR A 95 7.06 24.87 0.23
CA THR A 95 7.67 24.23 -0.96
C THR A 95 9.20 24.14 -0.91
N THR A 96 9.85 24.93 -0.06
CA THR A 96 11.31 25.04 0.05
C THR A 96 11.97 23.99 0.96
N SER A 97 11.18 23.29 1.80
CA SER A 97 11.71 22.26 2.70
C SER A 97 11.67 20.87 2.05
N ILE A 98 12.84 20.34 1.69
CA ILE A 98 13.01 19.02 1.04
C ILE A 98 12.50 17.86 1.90
N TRP A 99 12.67 17.93 3.22
CA TRP A 99 12.33 16.83 4.13
C TRP A 99 10.87 16.82 4.57
N TRP A 100 10.17 17.94 4.50
CA TRP A 100 8.77 18.04 4.90
C TRP A 100 8.04 19.08 4.07
N ASN A 101 7.23 18.58 3.14
CA ASN A 101 6.35 19.38 2.31
C ASN A 101 4.90 18.97 2.60
N ILE A 102 3.96 19.91 2.47
CA ILE A 102 2.53 19.62 2.61
C ILE A 102 2.12 18.49 1.67
N TRP A 103 2.65 18.48 0.44
CA TRP A 103 2.42 17.40 -0.51
C TRP A 103 2.91 16.03 -0.03
N VAL A 104 4.04 15.99 0.69
CA VAL A 104 4.56 14.76 1.31
C VAL A 104 3.61 14.31 2.42
N LEU A 105 3.12 15.23 3.25
CA LEU A 105 2.12 14.92 4.27
C LEU A 105 0.87 14.31 3.64
N LEU A 106 0.31 14.88 2.56
CA LEU A 106 -0.88 14.29 1.90
C LEU A 106 -0.63 12.89 1.32
N ALA A 107 0.58 12.61 0.84
CA ALA A 107 0.95 11.34 0.21
C ALA A 107 1.31 10.22 1.20
N MET A 108 1.61 10.54 2.46
CA MET A 108 2.10 9.58 3.46
C MET A 108 1.26 8.30 3.57
N PRO A 109 -0.08 8.32 3.70
CA PRO A 109 -0.89 7.10 3.78
C PRO A 109 -0.71 6.19 2.55
N ALA A 110 -0.62 6.78 1.36
CA ALA A 110 -0.43 6.02 0.12
C ALA A 110 0.98 5.40 0.04
N ILE A 111 2.01 6.12 0.49
CA ILE A 111 3.40 5.63 0.50
C ILE A 111 3.54 4.43 1.45
N TRP A 112 3.03 4.56 2.68
CA TRP A 112 3.07 3.48 3.67
C TRP A 112 2.26 2.26 3.22
N LEU A 113 1.11 2.46 2.58
CA LEU A 113 0.34 1.37 1.99
C LEU A 113 1.11 0.68 0.86
N SER A 114 1.81 1.44 0.00
CA SER A 114 2.60 0.88 -1.10
C SER A 114 3.71 -0.03 -0.57
N TRP A 115 4.43 0.39 0.48
CA TRP A 115 5.43 -0.45 1.15
C TRP A 115 4.81 -1.70 1.78
N SER A 116 3.62 -1.58 2.38
CA SER A 116 2.89 -2.73 2.93
C SER A 116 2.53 -3.74 1.84
N ILE A 117 2.07 -3.28 0.67
CA ILE A 117 1.74 -4.12 -0.47
C ILE A 117 3.00 -4.83 -1.00
N ILE A 118 4.09 -4.09 -1.23
CA ILE A 118 5.35 -4.66 -1.74
C ILE A 118 5.85 -5.76 -0.80
N THR A 119 5.90 -5.46 0.51
CA THR A 119 6.38 -6.43 1.51
C THR A 119 5.44 -7.63 1.66
N PHE A 120 4.14 -7.44 1.52
CA PHE A 120 3.20 -8.56 1.48
C PHE A 120 3.40 -9.44 0.25
N LEU A 121 3.65 -8.85 -0.93
CA LEU A 121 3.95 -9.59 -2.14
C LEU A 121 5.26 -10.40 -2.00
N THR A 122 6.27 -9.85 -1.32
CA THR A 122 7.49 -10.60 -1.00
C THR A 122 7.23 -11.77 -0.03
N CYS A 123 6.28 -11.62 0.91
CA CYS A 123 5.85 -12.70 1.79
C CYS A 123 5.18 -13.82 0.99
N ILE A 124 4.25 -13.48 0.08
CA ILE A 124 3.58 -14.44 -0.79
C ILE A 124 4.60 -15.18 -1.68
N MET A 125 5.54 -14.45 -2.30
CA MET A 125 6.59 -15.06 -3.11
C MET A 125 7.47 -16.00 -2.28
N SER A 126 7.88 -15.58 -1.09
CA SER A 126 8.68 -16.42 -0.18
C SER A 126 7.93 -17.72 0.16
N PHE A 127 6.63 -17.63 0.47
CA PHE A 127 5.79 -18.79 0.75
C PHE A 127 5.65 -19.76 -0.44
N ILE A 128 5.42 -19.22 -1.65
CA ILE A 128 5.30 -20.02 -2.89
C ILE A 128 6.58 -20.80 -3.17
N TRP A 129 7.74 -20.15 -2.99
CA TRP A 129 9.03 -20.76 -3.29
C TRP A 129 9.49 -21.76 -2.21
N LEU A 130 9.19 -21.52 -0.93
CA LEU A 130 9.56 -22.43 0.17
C LEU A 130 8.70 -23.69 0.28
N SER A 131 7.43 -23.66 -0.11
CA SER A 131 6.49 -24.80 -0.01
C SER A 131 6.87 -26.05 -0.82
N GLY A 132 8.04 -26.06 -1.46
CA GLY A 132 8.56 -27.22 -2.20
C GLY A 132 9.94 -27.67 -1.74
N SER A 133 10.53 -27.00 -0.74
CA SER A 133 11.82 -27.40 -0.16
C SER A 133 11.65 -28.36 1.03
N VAL A 134 10.51 -28.32 1.74
CA VAL A 134 10.31 -29.10 2.98
C VAL A 134 9.74 -30.49 2.69
N GLN A 135 8.99 -30.65 1.60
CA GLN A 135 8.36 -31.93 1.23
C GLN A 135 9.34 -32.98 0.67
N ASP A 136 10.59 -32.59 0.35
CA ASP A 136 11.62 -33.51 -0.18
C ASP A 136 12.11 -34.53 0.87
N SER A 137 11.65 -34.44 2.12
CA SER A 137 12.17 -35.28 3.22
C SER A 137 11.29 -36.48 3.60
N ILE A 138 10.00 -36.54 3.22
CA ILE A 138 9.08 -37.55 3.83
C ILE A 138 8.19 -38.35 2.87
N SER A 139 7.89 -37.97 1.62
CA SER A 139 7.12 -38.87 0.71
C SER A 139 7.18 -38.50 -0.79
N PRO A 140 7.42 -39.45 -1.71
CA PRO A 140 7.59 -39.18 -3.14
C PRO A 140 6.26 -39.32 -3.91
N LEU A 141 5.22 -38.54 -3.56
CA LEU A 141 3.94 -38.60 -4.28
C LEU A 141 3.59 -37.37 -5.12
N VAL A 142 4.38 -36.29 -5.06
CA VAL A 142 4.27 -35.18 -6.01
C VAL A 142 5.65 -34.88 -6.56
N SER A 143 5.83 -35.20 -7.85
CA SER A 143 7.09 -34.98 -8.56
C SER A 143 7.52 -33.52 -8.41
N THR A 144 8.77 -33.29 -7.98
CA THR A 144 9.41 -31.96 -7.83
C THR A 144 9.28 -31.10 -9.11
N ARG A 145 9.00 -31.73 -10.26
CA ARG A 145 8.78 -31.10 -11.57
C ARG A 145 7.38 -30.49 -11.75
N ASP A 146 6.35 -31.02 -11.08
CA ASP A 146 4.96 -30.57 -11.22
C ASP A 146 4.69 -29.26 -10.46
N ALA A 147 5.45 -28.99 -9.39
CA ALA A 147 5.35 -27.76 -8.60
C ALA A 147 6.09 -26.55 -9.23
N LEU A 148 6.96 -26.76 -10.21
CA LEU A 148 7.75 -25.70 -10.85
C LEU A 148 6.93 -24.86 -11.83
N GLY A 149 5.99 -25.48 -12.55
CA GLY A 149 5.11 -24.79 -13.50
C GLY A 149 4.30 -23.65 -12.86
N PRO A 150 3.55 -23.91 -11.77
CA PRO A 150 2.81 -22.88 -11.06
C PRO A 150 3.68 -21.73 -10.52
N ARG A 151 4.90 -22.02 -10.04
CA ARG A 151 5.84 -21.02 -9.51
C ARG A 151 6.30 -20.04 -10.58
N ILE A 152 6.73 -20.57 -11.72
CA ILE A 152 7.16 -19.76 -12.87
C ILE A 152 5.97 -18.94 -13.36
N GLY A 153 4.79 -19.56 -13.50
CA GLY A 153 3.56 -18.87 -13.86
C GLY A 153 3.23 -17.69 -12.94
N LEU A 154 3.25 -17.90 -11.63
CA LEU A 154 3.00 -16.86 -10.62
C LEU A 154 4.02 -15.72 -10.66
N THR A 155 5.32 -16.04 -10.80
CA THR A 155 6.36 -15.00 -10.94
C THR A 155 6.26 -14.21 -12.25
N CYS A 156 5.86 -14.86 -13.36
CA CYS A 156 5.61 -14.20 -14.63
C CYS A 156 4.39 -13.27 -14.56
N VAL A 157 3.28 -13.74 -13.99
CA VAL A 157 2.07 -12.93 -13.79
C VAL A 157 2.37 -11.73 -12.88
N PHE A 158 3.12 -11.93 -11.81
CA PHE A 158 3.56 -10.85 -10.93
C PHE A 158 4.43 -9.82 -11.65
N SER A 159 5.44 -10.28 -12.39
CA SER A 159 6.34 -9.41 -13.15
C SER A 159 5.59 -8.61 -14.21
N LEU A 160 4.66 -9.26 -14.90
CA LEU A 160 3.76 -8.63 -15.87
C LEU A 160 2.87 -7.58 -15.19
N GLY A 161 2.29 -7.88 -14.03
CA GLY A 161 1.54 -6.92 -13.21
C GLY A 161 2.37 -5.69 -12.82
N LEU A 162 3.64 -5.90 -12.44
CA LEU A 162 4.57 -4.82 -12.10
C LEU A 162 4.91 -3.96 -13.32
N ILE A 163 5.13 -4.58 -14.49
CA ILE A 163 5.33 -3.86 -15.76
C ILE A 163 4.10 -2.99 -16.09
N TYR A 164 2.89 -3.54 -16.02
CA TYR A 164 1.66 -2.76 -16.25
C TYR A 164 1.51 -1.62 -15.24
N PHE A 165 1.82 -1.85 -13.96
CA PHE A 165 1.79 -0.79 -12.96
C PHE A 165 2.75 0.36 -13.29
N ILE A 166 3.99 0.04 -13.68
CA ILE A 166 4.97 1.07 -14.12
C ILE A 166 4.45 1.83 -15.35
N LEU A 167 3.86 1.14 -16.32
CA LEU A 167 3.30 1.76 -17.52
C LEU A 167 2.14 2.69 -17.17
N ILE A 168 1.24 2.28 -16.26
CA ILE A 168 0.13 3.10 -15.77
C ILE A 168 0.66 4.36 -15.07
N VAL A 169 1.64 4.22 -14.16
CA VAL A 169 2.25 5.36 -13.46
C VAL A 169 2.91 6.33 -14.45
N LYS A 170 3.67 5.82 -15.42
CA LYS A 170 4.27 6.64 -16.49
C LYS A 170 3.21 7.37 -17.32
N THR A 171 2.10 6.71 -17.58
CA THR A 171 0.99 7.27 -18.35
C THR A 171 0.34 8.42 -17.57
N PHE A 172 0.02 8.22 -16.29
CA PHE A 172 -0.55 9.28 -15.47
C PHE A 172 0.40 10.44 -15.24
N HIS A 173 1.71 10.20 -15.07
CA HIS A 173 2.70 11.28 -14.98
C HIS A 173 2.83 12.08 -16.30
N ARG A 174 2.41 11.53 -17.44
CA ARG A 174 2.40 12.25 -18.71
C ARG A 174 1.13 13.10 -18.90
N TYR A 175 0.05 12.77 -18.20
CA TYR A 175 -1.26 13.44 -18.32
C TYR A 175 -1.57 14.42 -17.17
N GLY A 176 -0.85 14.35 -16.05
CA GLY A 176 -0.92 15.30 -14.92
C GLY A 176 0.31 16.18 -14.85
#